data_AF-A0A1B6LQ07-F1
#
_entry.id   AF-A0A1B6LQ07-F1
#
_cell.length_a   1.000
_cell.length_b   1.000
_cell.length_c   1.000
_cell.angle_alpha   90.00
_cell.angle_beta   90.00
_cell.angle_gamma   90.00
#
_symmetry.space_group_name_H-M   'P 1'
#
loop_
_entity.id
_entity.type
_entity.pdbx_description
1 polymer ?
#
loop_
_entity_poly.entity_id
_entity_poly.type
_entity_poly.pdbx_seq_one_letter_code
_entity_poly.pdbx_strand_id
1 'polypeptide(L)'
;MYPYYQTKTHTPPLVDPLGAAVRSTMPNNLPVHPDVQLKRLPFYDLMAELLKPSTLMPTGTARIQEQPFVFHLTPQQANEIAFNRDMGAGAGTRSDFIVQVQMRFCLLETSCEQEDFFPPNIAVKVNGKVCALPNPIPTNRPGVEAKRPPRPVNISSLIRISPTVANQ
;
A
#
# COMPACT_ATOMS: atom_id res chain seq x y z
N MET A 1 -41.50 22.62 67.94
CA MET A 1 -40.77 23.75 67.32
C MET A 1 -39.38 23.23 67.02
N TYR A 2 -39.05 23.06 65.74
CA TYR A 2 -37.86 22.31 65.29
C TYR A 2 -36.54 23.06 65.54
N PRO A 3 -35.44 22.35 65.84
CA PRO A 3 -34.09 22.90 65.94
C PRO A 3 -33.39 22.95 64.58
N TYR A 4 -32.54 23.95 64.36
CA TYR A 4 -31.64 24.05 63.20
C TYR A 4 -30.19 23.87 63.65
N TYR A 5 -29.55 22.78 63.18
CA TYR A 5 -28.09 22.64 63.09
C TYR A 5 -27.76 22.31 61.63
N GLN A 6 -26.74 22.97 61.09
CA GLN A 6 -26.34 22.88 59.69
C GLN A 6 -25.24 21.83 59.52
N THR A 7 -25.53 20.73 58.84
CA THR A 7 -24.57 19.69 58.46
C THR A 7 -23.95 20.01 57.10
N LYS A 8 -22.62 20.11 57.02
CA LYS A 8 -21.87 20.09 55.75
C LYS A 8 -21.62 18.63 55.35
N THR A 9 -22.38 18.13 54.39
CA THR A 9 -22.02 16.93 53.63
C THR A 9 -21.36 17.39 52.32
N HIS A 10 -20.04 17.20 52.17
CA HIS A 10 -19.43 17.17 50.85
C HIS A 10 -18.93 15.75 50.62
N THR A 11 -19.78 14.97 49.97
CA THR A 11 -19.45 13.66 49.39
C THR A 11 -18.34 13.83 48.34
N PRO A 12 -17.44 12.84 48.17
CA PRO A 12 -16.55 12.82 47.01
C PRO A 12 -17.41 12.65 45.74
N PRO A 13 -17.14 13.36 44.64
CA PRO A 13 -17.86 13.10 43.41
C PRO A 13 -17.53 11.69 42.92
N LEU A 14 -18.60 10.94 42.71
CA LEU A 14 -18.65 9.66 42.02
C LEU A 14 -18.16 9.84 40.57
N VAL A 15 -17.46 8.81 40.09
CA VAL A 15 -17.06 8.56 38.69
C VAL A 15 -18.09 9.04 37.67
N ASP A 16 -17.64 9.78 36.64
CA ASP A 16 -18.43 10.08 35.45
C ASP A 16 -17.96 9.24 34.23
N PRO A 17 -18.88 8.78 33.37
CA PRO A 17 -18.69 7.82 32.30
C PRO A 17 -18.36 8.50 30.95
N LEU A 18 -17.59 7.81 30.10
CA LEU A 18 -17.16 8.20 28.73
C LEU A 18 -16.32 9.49 28.61
N GLY A 19 -15.06 9.35 28.21
CA GLY A 19 -14.32 10.51 27.68
C GLY A 19 -12.85 10.31 27.35
N ALA A 20 -12.21 9.27 27.84
CA ALA A 20 -10.86 8.93 27.41
C ALA A 20 -10.93 8.09 26.14
N ALA A 21 -10.79 8.72 24.97
CA ALA A 21 -10.32 8.01 23.79
C ALA A 21 -9.04 7.29 24.21
N VAL A 22 -9.09 5.95 24.25
CA VAL A 22 -7.90 5.11 24.33
C VAL A 22 -7.08 5.48 23.10
N ARG A 23 -6.19 6.45 23.25
CA ARG A 23 -5.15 6.72 22.26
C ARG A 23 -4.27 5.49 22.29
N SER A 24 -4.50 4.57 21.35
CA SER A 24 -3.51 3.54 21.05
C SER A 24 -2.33 4.25 20.41
N THR A 25 -1.50 4.92 21.21
CA THR A 25 -0.12 5.24 20.84
C THR A 25 0.66 3.93 20.89
N MET A 26 0.35 3.01 19.99
CA MET A 26 1.27 1.93 19.70
C MET A 26 2.47 2.59 19.00
N PRO A 27 3.70 2.43 19.49
CA PRO A 27 4.86 2.74 18.67
C PRO A 27 4.72 1.87 17.41
N ASN A 28 4.73 2.46 16.22
CA ASN A 28 4.74 1.71 14.96
C ASN A 28 6.08 0.98 14.84
N ASN A 29 6.20 -0.15 15.54
CA ASN A 29 7.40 -0.99 15.59
C ASN A 29 7.42 -1.99 14.42
N LEU A 30 6.79 -1.63 13.29
CA LEU A 30 6.76 -2.47 12.10
C LEU A 30 8.12 -2.38 11.39
N PRO A 31 8.67 -3.51 10.90
CA PRO A 31 9.94 -3.49 10.17
C PRO A 31 9.79 -2.73 8.86
N VAL A 32 10.76 -1.88 8.53
CA VAL A 32 10.75 -1.12 7.25
C VAL A 32 10.87 -2.06 6.06
N HIS A 33 11.77 -3.05 6.17
CA HIS A 33 11.97 -4.10 5.16
C HIS A 33 11.69 -5.46 5.81
N PRO A 34 10.44 -5.94 5.78
CA PRO A 34 10.12 -7.25 6.30
C PRO A 34 10.68 -8.35 5.39
N ASP A 35 11.00 -9.51 5.97
CA ASP A 35 11.43 -10.71 5.23
C ASP A 35 10.25 -11.45 4.58
N VAL A 36 9.32 -10.69 3.98
CA VAL A 36 8.18 -11.23 3.23
C VAL A 36 8.68 -11.79 1.90
N GLN A 37 8.20 -12.98 1.55
CA GLN A 37 8.45 -13.59 0.25
C GLN A 37 7.15 -13.69 -0.53
N LEU A 38 7.13 -13.15 -1.75
CA LEU A 38 5.98 -13.26 -2.63
C LEU A 38 6.04 -14.56 -3.42
N LYS A 39 4.89 -15.24 -3.57
CA LYS A 39 4.77 -16.39 -4.46
C LYS A 39 5.19 -16.01 -5.87
N ARG A 40 5.93 -16.91 -6.52
CA ARG A 40 6.31 -16.77 -7.94
C ARG A 40 5.05 -16.84 -8.81
N LEU A 41 5.00 -15.97 -9.81
CA LEU A 41 3.90 -15.95 -10.76
C LEU A 41 4.20 -16.95 -11.89
N PRO A 42 3.24 -17.81 -12.29
CA PRO A 42 3.51 -18.87 -13.26
C PRO A 42 3.81 -18.38 -14.68
N PHE A 43 3.48 -17.13 -15.01
CA PHE A 43 3.67 -16.55 -16.35
C PHE A 43 4.78 -15.48 -16.39
N TYR A 44 5.55 -15.30 -15.31
CA TYR A 44 6.58 -14.28 -15.23
C TYR A 44 7.85 -14.81 -14.59
N ASP A 45 8.96 -14.56 -15.27
CA ASP A 45 10.28 -14.78 -14.71
C ASP A 45 10.73 -13.55 -13.91
N LEU A 46 11.21 -13.79 -12.68
CA LEU A 46 11.78 -12.74 -11.84
C LEU A 46 13.21 -12.44 -12.30
N MET A 47 13.42 -11.29 -12.95
CA MET A 47 14.75 -10.87 -13.41
C MET A 47 15.53 -10.11 -12.33
N ALA A 48 14.86 -9.21 -11.60
CA ALA A 48 15.49 -8.41 -10.56
C ALA A 48 14.46 -7.85 -9.56
N GLU A 49 14.91 -7.56 -8.35
CA GLU A 49 14.18 -6.79 -7.35
C GLU A 49 14.64 -5.33 -7.39
N LEU A 50 13.78 -4.42 -7.87
CA LEU A 50 14.11 -2.98 -7.95
C LEU A 50 13.91 -2.25 -6.63
N LEU A 51 12.99 -2.74 -5.81
CA LEU A 51 12.67 -2.23 -4.48
C LEU A 51 12.40 -3.43 -3.58
N LYS A 52 13.06 -3.48 -2.43
CA LYS A 52 12.81 -4.50 -1.42
C LYS A 52 11.35 -4.46 -0.97
N PRO A 53 10.75 -5.61 -0.58
CA PRO A 53 9.51 -5.60 0.19
C PRO A 53 9.62 -4.56 1.31
N SER A 54 8.65 -3.64 1.33
CA SER A 54 8.70 -2.48 2.21
C SER A 54 7.34 -2.26 2.84
N THR A 55 7.32 -2.08 4.15
CA THR A 55 6.06 -1.88 4.89
C THR A 55 5.44 -0.53 4.54
N LEU A 56 4.13 -0.55 4.31
CA LEU A 56 3.32 0.66 4.27
C LEU A 56 3.09 1.12 5.71
N MET A 57 4.02 1.96 6.20
CA MET A 57 4.09 2.40 7.58
C MET A 57 2.97 3.39 7.87
N PRO A 58 2.16 3.17 8.91
CA PRO A 58 1.16 4.16 9.24
C PRO A 58 1.82 5.46 9.71
N THR A 59 1.37 6.62 9.21
CA THR A 59 1.93 7.92 9.59
C THR A 59 0.86 8.85 10.16
N GLY A 60 1.10 9.31 11.40
CA GLY A 60 0.18 10.22 12.10
C GLY A 60 -1.22 9.64 12.30
N THR A 61 -2.22 10.52 12.37
CA THR A 61 -3.63 10.19 12.59
C THR A 61 -4.52 10.52 11.40
N ALA A 62 -3.92 10.93 10.27
CA ALA A 62 -4.65 11.26 9.06
C ALA A 62 -5.33 10.02 8.48
N ARG A 63 -6.55 10.18 7.96
CA ARG A 63 -7.29 9.10 7.30
C ARG A 63 -6.62 8.65 6.01
N ILE A 64 -6.08 9.62 5.26
CA ILE A 64 -5.30 9.38 4.05
C ILE A 64 -3.84 9.42 4.46
N GLN A 65 -3.11 8.38 4.09
CA GLN A 65 -1.70 8.25 4.37
C GLN A 65 -0.97 8.07 3.04
N GLU A 66 0.11 8.82 2.88
CA GLU A 66 0.94 8.79 1.68
C GLU A 66 2.35 8.38 2.07
N GLN A 67 2.94 7.43 1.34
CA GLN A 67 4.31 7.00 1.55
C GLN A 67 5.03 6.95 0.18
N PRO A 68 6.10 7.73 0.00
CA PRO A 68 6.87 7.70 -1.24
C PRO A 68 7.86 6.52 -1.23
N PHE A 69 8.06 5.92 -2.40
CA PHE A 69 9.11 4.94 -2.66
C PHE A 69 9.93 5.39 -3.85
N VAL A 70 11.25 5.17 -3.83
CA VAL A 70 12.14 5.58 -4.92
C VAL A 70 12.98 4.40 -5.36
N PHE A 71 13.11 4.21 -6.67
CA PHE A 71 14.02 3.23 -7.24
C PHE A 71 14.70 3.78 -8.50
N HIS A 72 15.82 3.16 -8.85
CA HIS A 72 16.61 3.48 -10.05
C HIS A 72 16.76 2.22 -10.90
N LEU A 73 16.83 2.41 -12.20
CA LEU A 73 17.20 1.34 -13.12
C LEU A 73 18.71 1.34 -13.28
N THR A 74 19.33 0.16 -13.36
CA THR A 74 20.69 0.08 -13.89
C THR A 74 20.67 0.35 -15.40
N PRO A 75 21.80 0.73 -16.02
CA PRO A 75 21.89 0.89 -17.47
C PRO A 75 21.46 -0.38 -18.23
N GLN A 76 21.81 -1.56 -17.70
CA GLN A 76 21.42 -2.84 -18.27
C GLN A 76 19.90 -3.02 -18.23
N GLN A 77 19.26 -2.82 -17.07
CA GLN A 77 17.80 -2.94 -16.93
C GLN A 77 17.06 -1.95 -17.85
N ALA A 78 17.52 -0.70 -17.91
CA ALA A 78 16.92 0.31 -18.77
C ALA A 78 17.00 -0.10 -20.25
N ASN A 79 18.15 -0.62 -20.68
CA ASN A 79 18.34 -1.14 -22.03
C ASN A 79 17.43 -2.35 -22.30
N GLU A 80 17.40 -3.34 -21.40
CA GLU A 80 16.57 -4.54 -21.55
C GLU A 80 15.08 -4.20 -21.71
N ILE A 81 14.56 -3.29 -20.89
CA ILE A 81 13.18 -2.82 -21.00
C ILE A 81 12.95 -2.06 -22.32
N ALA A 82 13.88 -1.17 -22.70
CA ALA A 82 13.75 -0.37 -23.92
C ALA A 82 13.78 -1.22 -25.20
N PHE A 83 14.67 -2.22 -25.28
CA PHE A 83 14.80 -3.10 -26.43
C PHE A 83 13.63 -4.09 -26.57
N ASN A 84 13.02 -4.49 -25.46
CA ASN A 84 11.89 -5.43 -25.45
C ASN A 84 10.52 -4.72 -25.36
N ARG A 85 10.49 -3.44 -25.75
CA ARG A 85 9.27 -2.68 -25.89
C ARG A 85 8.72 -2.89 -27.31
N ASP A 86 7.62 -3.62 -27.43
CA ASP A 86 6.90 -3.70 -28.69
C ASP A 86 6.11 -2.41 -28.90
N MET A 87 6.56 -1.62 -29.88
CA MET A 87 5.76 -0.53 -30.42
C MET A 87 4.74 -1.13 -31.37
N GLY A 88 3.64 -1.65 -30.82
CA GLY A 88 2.52 -2.15 -31.61
C GLY A 88 2.21 -1.17 -32.74
N ALA A 89 2.24 -1.66 -33.98
CA ALA A 89 2.06 -0.89 -35.19
C ALA A 89 0.62 -0.35 -35.28
N GLY A 90 0.32 0.74 -34.58
CA GLY A 90 -0.99 1.38 -34.61
C GLY A 90 -1.17 2.44 -33.54
N ALA A 91 -1.69 3.60 -33.95
CA ALA A 91 -2.14 4.64 -33.03
C ALA A 91 -3.29 4.10 -32.17
N GLY A 92 -2.98 3.70 -30.92
CA GLY A 92 -3.98 3.21 -29.95
C GLY A 92 -3.66 1.85 -29.32
N THR A 93 -2.66 1.11 -29.82
CA THR A 93 -2.23 -0.14 -29.21
C THR A 93 -1.41 0.17 -27.96
N ARG A 94 -1.82 -0.35 -26.80
CA ARG A 94 -1.01 -0.27 -25.56
C ARG A 94 0.35 -0.89 -25.88
N SER A 95 1.45 -0.18 -25.57
CA SER A 95 2.79 -0.77 -25.70
C SER A 95 2.84 -2.05 -24.88
N ASP A 96 3.10 -3.17 -25.56
CA ASP A 96 3.34 -4.44 -24.89
C ASP A 96 4.82 -4.53 -24.56
N PHE A 97 5.10 -4.78 -23.30
CA PHE A 97 6.45 -4.91 -22.78
C PHE A 97 6.69 -6.38 -22.48
N ILE A 98 7.62 -7.03 -23.18
CA ILE A 98 7.98 -8.41 -22.85
C ILE A 98 8.76 -8.41 -21.52
N VAL A 99 9.70 -7.47 -21.38
CA VAL A 99 10.39 -7.18 -20.11
C VAL A 99 9.65 -6.04 -19.40
N GLN A 100 9.10 -6.34 -18.22
CA GLN A 100 8.21 -5.43 -17.49
C GLN A 100 8.75 -5.07 -16.11
N VAL A 101 8.39 -3.87 -15.65
CA VAL A 101 8.44 -3.51 -14.23
C VAL A 101 7.08 -3.74 -13.60
N GLN A 102 7.03 -4.64 -12.62
CA GLN A 102 5.82 -5.01 -11.90
C GLN A 102 5.88 -4.54 -10.45
N MET A 103 4.82 -3.87 -10.01
CA MET A 103 4.57 -3.53 -8.61
C MET A 103 3.59 -4.55 -8.03
N ARG A 104 3.89 -5.06 -6.84
CA ARG A 104 3.09 -6.06 -6.13
C ARG A 104 2.81 -5.58 -4.72
N PHE A 105 1.65 -5.94 -4.20
CA PHE A 105 1.25 -5.71 -2.81
C PHE A 105 0.99 -7.06 -2.15
N CYS A 106 1.18 -7.16 -0.85
CA CYS A 106 0.87 -8.35 -0.07
C CYS A 106 0.53 -7.98 1.37
N LEU A 107 0.11 -8.98 2.14
CA LEU A 107 -0.01 -8.86 3.58
C LEU A 107 1.38 -8.83 4.22
N LEU A 108 1.47 -8.14 5.36
CA LEU A 108 2.68 -8.13 6.19
C LEU A 108 2.74 -9.42 7.02
N GLU A 109 3.02 -10.53 6.37
CA GLU A 109 3.11 -11.85 6.99
C GLU A 109 4.34 -12.61 6.48
N THR A 110 5.17 -13.08 7.42
CA THR A 110 6.46 -13.72 7.14
C THR A 110 6.45 -15.22 7.47
N SER A 111 5.29 -15.77 7.84
CA SER A 111 5.13 -17.19 8.20
C SER A 111 5.14 -18.10 6.97
N CYS A 112 4.81 -17.56 5.79
CA CYS A 112 4.67 -18.28 4.53
C CYS A 112 4.82 -17.35 3.33
N GLU A 113 4.93 -17.93 2.13
CA GLU A 113 4.91 -17.17 0.88
C GLU A 113 3.54 -16.49 0.67
N GLN A 114 3.59 -15.21 0.34
CA GLN A 114 2.44 -14.33 0.21
C GLN A 114 1.91 -14.27 -1.22
N GLU A 115 0.59 -14.26 -1.35
CA GLU A 115 -0.09 -13.93 -2.59
C GLU A 115 -0.22 -12.41 -2.77
N ASP A 116 -0.49 -11.97 -4.00
CA ASP A 116 -0.80 -10.56 -4.24
C ASP A 116 -2.05 -10.16 -3.45
N PHE A 117 -2.01 -9.04 -2.74
CA PHE A 117 -3.14 -8.56 -1.97
C PHE A 117 -3.12 -7.03 -1.88
N PHE A 118 -4.14 -6.37 -2.43
CA PHE A 118 -4.25 -4.92 -2.39
C PHE A 118 -4.73 -4.43 -1.01
N PRO A 119 -4.07 -3.45 -0.39
CA PRO A 119 -4.60 -2.77 0.78
C PRO A 119 -5.95 -2.08 0.46
N PRO A 120 -6.87 -1.96 1.42
CA PRO A 120 -8.12 -1.23 1.24
C PRO A 120 -7.87 0.22 0.81
N ASN A 121 -8.68 0.73 -0.12
CA ASN A 121 -8.63 2.12 -0.60
C ASN A 121 -7.26 2.59 -1.12
N ILE A 122 -6.37 1.67 -1.50
CA ILE A 122 -5.06 2.02 -2.05
C ILE A 122 -5.20 2.81 -3.37
N ALA A 123 -4.41 3.86 -3.48
CA ALA A 123 -4.20 4.63 -4.69
C ALA A 123 -2.69 4.74 -4.95
N VAL A 124 -2.30 4.68 -6.22
CA VAL A 124 -0.89 4.69 -6.61
C VAL A 124 -0.65 5.77 -7.64
N LYS A 125 0.47 6.48 -7.48
CA LYS A 125 1.04 7.39 -8.47
C LYS A 125 2.44 6.93 -8.79
N VAL A 126 2.81 7.00 -10.07
CA VAL A 126 4.17 6.73 -10.55
C VAL A 126 4.57 7.90 -11.42
N ASN A 127 5.67 8.56 -11.07
CA ASN A 127 6.18 9.80 -11.64
C ASN A 127 5.11 10.89 -11.78
N GLY A 128 4.28 11.04 -10.74
CA GLY A 128 3.18 12.00 -10.68
C GLY A 128 1.93 11.62 -11.50
N LYS A 129 1.95 10.51 -12.24
CA LYS A 129 0.79 10.01 -12.99
C LYS A 129 0.04 8.96 -12.18
N VAL A 130 -1.29 9.05 -12.15
CA VAL A 130 -2.14 8.05 -11.47
C VAL A 130 -2.00 6.69 -12.17
N CYS A 131 -1.69 5.65 -11.39
CA CYS A 131 -1.62 4.28 -11.87
C CYS A 131 -3.01 3.62 -11.75
N ALA A 132 -3.53 3.13 -12.88
CA ALA A 132 -4.81 2.45 -12.90
C ALA A 132 -4.69 1.05 -12.29
N LEU A 133 -5.45 0.79 -11.22
CA LEU A 133 -5.51 -0.50 -10.53
C LEU A 133 -6.69 -1.35 -11.02
N PRO A 134 -6.63 -2.70 -10.93
CA PRO A 134 -7.72 -3.59 -11.31
C PRO A 134 -9.02 -3.24 -10.58
N ASN A 135 -10.14 -3.12 -11.28
CA ASN A 135 -11.40 -2.72 -10.67
C ASN A 135 -11.83 -3.69 -9.55
N PRO A 136 -12.37 -3.20 -8.43
CA PRO A 136 -12.96 -4.05 -7.41
C PRO A 136 -14.09 -4.90 -7.99
N ILE A 137 -14.16 -6.16 -7.60
CA ILE A 137 -15.24 -7.05 -8.01
C ILE A 137 -16.47 -6.71 -7.16
N PRO A 138 -17.62 -6.38 -7.78
CA PRO A 138 -18.83 -6.09 -7.03
C PRO A 138 -19.29 -7.34 -6.27
N THR A 139 -19.79 -7.13 -5.05
CA THR A 139 -20.30 -8.19 -4.17
C THR A 139 -21.77 -7.95 -3.87
N ASN A 140 -22.57 -9.00 -3.99
CA ASN A 140 -24.01 -8.97 -3.67
C ASN A 140 -24.28 -9.24 -2.17
N ARG A 141 -23.24 -9.44 -1.36
CA ARG A 141 -23.37 -9.70 0.09
C ARG A 141 -23.35 -8.38 0.87
N PRO A 142 -24.41 -8.05 1.63
CA PRO A 142 -24.45 -6.85 2.47
C PRO A 142 -23.26 -6.80 3.43
N GLY A 143 -22.58 -5.66 3.51
CA GLY A 143 -21.46 -5.44 4.44
C GLY A 143 -20.12 -6.07 4.03
N VAL A 144 -20.04 -6.80 2.91
CA VAL A 144 -18.76 -7.26 2.37
C VAL A 144 -18.19 -6.14 1.50
N GLU A 145 -16.97 -5.69 1.80
CA GLU A 145 -16.28 -4.69 1.00
C GLU A 145 -15.84 -5.26 -0.35
N ALA A 146 -15.99 -4.49 -1.43
CA ALA A 146 -15.54 -4.88 -2.75
C ALA A 146 -14.00 -4.97 -2.78
N LYS A 147 -13.47 -6.15 -3.12
CA LYS A 147 -12.02 -6.40 -3.18
C LYS A 147 -11.53 -6.37 -4.62
N ARG A 148 -10.33 -5.82 -4.82
CA ARG A 148 -9.63 -5.92 -6.11
C ARG A 148 -9.09 -7.35 -6.27
N PRO A 149 -9.15 -7.93 -7.48
CA PRO A 149 -8.59 -9.26 -7.71
C PRO A 149 -7.08 -9.24 -7.42
N PRO A 150 -6.55 -10.28 -6.74
CA PRO A 150 -5.14 -10.37 -6.38
C PRO A 150 -4.28 -10.60 -7.63
N ARG A 151 -3.55 -9.56 -8.07
CA ARG A 151 -2.67 -9.64 -9.25
C ARG A 151 -1.58 -8.58 -9.21
N PRO A 152 -0.43 -8.80 -9.85
CA PRO A 152 0.58 -7.77 -10.01
C PRO A 152 0.07 -6.61 -10.89
N VAL A 153 0.71 -5.46 -10.75
CA VAL A 153 0.44 -4.23 -11.52
C VAL A 153 1.63 -3.91 -12.41
N ASN A 154 1.44 -3.95 -13.72
CA ASN A 154 2.47 -3.51 -14.67
C ASN A 154 2.54 -1.97 -14.67
N ILE A 155 3.70 -1.42 -14.29
CA ILE A 155 3.96 0.03 -14.24
C ILE A 155 4.93 0.50 -15.34
N SER A 156 5.32 -0.38 -16.27
CA SER A 156 6.36 -0.12 -17.28
C SER A 156 6.09 1.12 -18.16
N SER A 157 4.82 1.43 -18.44
CA SER A 157 4.43 2.61 -19.22
C SER A 157 4.45 3.92 -18.43
N LEU A 158 4.58 3.87 -17.10
CA LEU A 158 4.56 5.02 -16.20
C LEU A 158 5.96 5.39 -15.68
N ILE A 159 6.90 4.45 -15.76
CA ILE A 159 8.28 4.67 -15.35
C ILE A 159 9.07 5.47 -16.41
N ARG A 160 10.13 6.10 -15.97
CA ARG A 160 11.18 6.67 -16.80
C ARG A 160 12.20 5.56 -17.08
N ILE A 161 12.29 5.14 -18.33
CA ILE A 161 13.27 4.15 -18.79
C ILE A 161 14.60 4.87 -19.01
N SER A 162 15.25 5.27 -17.92
CA SER A 162 16.54 5.94 -17.90
C SER A 162 17.30 5.56 -16.64
N PRO A 163 18.61 5.24 -16.73
CA PRO A 163 19.40 4.92 -15.55
C PRO A 163 19.82 6.16 -14.74
N THR A 164 19.71 7.36 -15.34
CA THR A 164 20.15 8.62 -14.71
C THR A 164 19.02 9.36 -13.98
N VAL A 165 17.80 8.82 -14.01
CA VAL A 165 16.63 9.49 -13.43
C VAL A 165 15.90 8.54 -12.49
N ALA A 166 15.64 9.02 -11.28
CA ALA A 166 14.83 8.30 -10.29
C ALA A 166 13.39 8.11 -10.75
N ASN A 167 12.81 6.98 -10.37
CA ASN A 167 11.37 6.71 -10.42
C ASN A 167 10.78 6.80 -9.02
N GLN A 168 9.63 7.45 -8.88
CA GLN A 168 8.93 7.68 -7.60
C GLN A 168 7.42 7.53 -7.75
#